data_AF-A0A6A3DZ03-F1
#
_entry.id   AF-A0A6A3DZ03-F1
#
_cell.length_a   1.000
_cell.length_b   1.000
_cell.length_c   1.000
_cell.angle_alpha   90.00
_cell.angle_beta   90.00
_cell.angle_gamma   90.00
#
_symmetry.space_group_name_H-M   'P 1'
#
loop_
_entity.id
_entity.type
_entity.pdbx_description
1 polymer ?
#
loop_
_entity_poly.entity_id
_entity_poly.type
_entity_poly.pdbx_seq_one_letter_code
_entity_poly.pdbx_strand_id
1 'polypeptide(L)'
;MVLCIKGLPGSSFKYRQLRFLCKKLGVHGYKNKTKAAMIDLIIQRKINEASYDALFEKKKKARSDPPQKQKQCPFRLLNVLFSDEFAGCLSSLGDTRLRADLDASMPPEVVFWRDAEVAFKDSDNVAYGRLAFQDMHPA
;
A
#
# COMPACT_ATOMS: atom_id res chain seq x y z
N MET A 1 16.78 -6.51 9.12
CA MET A 1 17.65 -5.72 8.21
C MET A 1 18.00 -4.40 8.88
N VAL A 2 19.27 -4.06 8.99
CA VAL A 2 19.69 -2.73 9.49
C VAL A 2 19.37 -1.70 8.41
N LEU A 3 18.39 -0.86 8.67
CA LEU A 3 17.89 0.13 7.71
C LEU A 3 18.85 1.31 7.63
N CYS A 4 19.64 1.36 6.56
CA CYS A 4 20.58 2.43 6.29
C CYS A 4 19.93 3.54 5.44
N ILE A 5 19.90 4.77 5.96
CA ILE A 5 19.54 5.97 5.20
C ILE A 5 20.84 6.62 4.73
N LYS A 6 21.15 6.54 3.43
CA LYS A 6 22.42 7.00 2.83
C LYS A 6 23.68 6.38 3.47
N GLY A 7 23.62 5.08 3.81
CA GLY A 7 24.75 4.37 4.40
C GLY A 7 24.93 4.56 5.92
N LEU A 8 24.09 5.37 6.57
CA LEU A 8 24.06 5.53 8.02
C LEU A 8 22.86 4.79 8.61
N PRO A 9 22.98 4.12 9.78
CA PRO A 9 21.86 3.44 10.39
C PRO A 9 20.78 4.47 10.77
N GLY A 10 19.53 4.21 10.39
CA GLY A 10 18.39 5.12 10.62
C GLY A 10 18.24 5.54 12.09
N SER A 11 18.65 4.66 13.01
CA SER A 11 18.67 4.89 14.46
C SER A 11 19.65 5.99 14.90
N SER A 12 20.67 6.31 14.13
CA SER A 12 21.67 7.36 14.45
C SER A 12 21.16 8.79 14.24
N PHE A 13 20.11 8.97 13.43
CA PHE A 13 19.61 10.31 13.09
C PHE A 13 18.83 10.96 14.23
N LYS A 14 19.02 12.26 14.46
CA LYS A 14 18.21 13.02 15.41
C LYS A 14 16.79 13.26 14.85
N TYR A 15 15.80 13.42 15.71
CA TYR A 15 14.40 13.72 15.31
C TYR A 15 14.30 14.90 14.31
N ARG A 16 15.06 15.97 14.54
CA ARG A 16 15.10 17.15 13.64
C ARG A 16 15.63 16.80 12.25
N GLN A 17 16.64 15.94 12.16
CA GLN A 17 17.21 15.49 10.89
C GLN A 17 16.22 14.59 10.14
N LEU A 18 15.52 13.70 10.84
CA LEU A 18 14.47 12.87 10.23
C LEU A 18 13.30 13.70 9.71
N ARG A 19 12.81 14.69 10.48
CA ARG A 19 11.78 15.62 9.99
C ARG A 19 12.25 16.42 8.78
N PHE A 20 13.51 16.87 8.77
CA PHE A 20 14.11 17.55 7.63
C PHE A 20 14.17 16.65 6.40
N LEU A 21 14.60 15.39 6.57
CA LEU A 21 14.60 14.38 5.50
C LEU A 21 13.19 14.11 4.98
N CYS A 22 12.20 13.93 5.86
CA CYS A 22 10.80 13.77 5.46
C CYS A 22 10.32 14.96 4.62
N LYS A 23 10.61 16.20 5.06
CA LYS A 23 10.28 17.40 4.28
C LYS A 23 10.96 17.40 2.91
N LYS A 24 12.27 17.12 2.86
CA LYS A 24 13.06 17.13 1.64
C LYS A 24 12.64 16.04 0.64
N LEU A 25 12.20 14.89 1.13
CA LEU A 25 11.75 13.75 0.31
C LEU A 25 10.26 13.81 -0.05
N GLY A 26 9.52 14.82 0.43
CA GLY A 26 8.08 14.93 0.19
C GLY A 26 7.25 13.85 0.90
N VAL A 27 7.72 13.39 2.06
CA VAL A 27 6.96 12.48 2.94
C VAL A 27 5.92 13.30 3.69
N HIS A 28 4.67 12.84 3.73
CA HIS A 28 3.57 13.49 4.46
C HIS A 28 3.19 12.69 5.72
N GLY A 29 2.44 13.28 6.66
CA GLY A 29 1.94 12.59 7.85
C GLY A 29 2.96 12.31 8.97
N TYR A 30 4.19 12.81 8.85
CA TYR A 30 5.28 12.50 9.80
C TYR A 30 5.31 13.36 11.07
N LYS A 31 4.54 14.44 11.16
CA LYS A 31 4.68 15.47 12.22
C LYS A 31 4.44 14.94 13.64
N ASN A 32 3.57 13.94 13.79
CA ASN A 32 3.16 13.38 15.08
C ASN A 32 3.58 11.91 15.23
N LYS A 33 4.57 11.46 14.46
CA LYS A 33 5.02 10.07 14.42
C LYS A 33 6.30 9.88 15.24
N THR A 34 6.48 8.65 15.74
CA THR A 34 7.69 8.22 16.44
C THR A 34 8.89 8.21 15.49
N LYS A 35 10.10 8.14 16.06
CA LYS A 35 11.35 8.05 15.31
C LYS A 35 11.37 6.86 14.34
N ALA A 36 10.96 5.68 14.83
CA ALA A 36 10.85 4.47 14.04
C ALA A 36 9.86 4.66 12.88
N ALA A 37 8.64 5.12 13.17
CA ALA A 37 7.63 5.35 12.15
C ALA A 37 8.07 6.38 11.08
N MET A 38 8.86 7.40 11.44
CA MET A 38 9.43 8.33 10.44
C MET A 38 10.47 7.66 9.54
N ILE A 39 11.31 6.79 10.11
CA ILE A 39 12.28 6.01 9.34
C ILE A 39 11.53 5.10 8.35
N ASP A 40 10.50 4.41 8.81
CA ASP A 40 9.66 3.55 7.96
C ASP A 40 9.01 4.34 6.82
N LEU A 41 8.46 5.53 7.10
CA LEU A 41 7.91 6.41 6.06
C LEU A 41 8.96 6.84 5.01
N ILE A 42 10.20 7.11 5.43
CA ILE A 42 11.29 7.47 4.52
C ILE A 42 11.66 6.27 3.63
N ILE A 43 11.74 5.08 4.21
CA ILE A 43 12.07 3.84 3.49
C ILE A 43 10.97 3.52 2.49
N GLN A 44 9.72 3.51 2.94
CA GLN A 44 8.56 3.29 2.09
C GLN A 44 8.54 4.30 0.94
N ARG A 45 8.81 5.59 1.20
CA ARG A 45 8.92 6.58 0.13
C ARG A 45 9.97 6.21 -0.92
N LYS A 46 11.14 5.71 -0.50
CA LYS A 46 12.23 5.32 -1.41
C LYS A 46 11.92 4.05 -2.20
N ILE A 47 11.35 3.04 -1.55
CA ILE A 47 10.85 1.83 -2.24
C ILE A 47 9.79 2.23 -3.26
N ASN A 48 8.84 3.07 -2.87
CA ASN A 48 7.78 3.50 -3.76
C ASN A 48 8.29 4.32 -4.96
N GLU A 49 9.30 5.17 -4.73
CA GLU A 49 9.97 5.93 -5.79
C GLU A 49 10.59 4.98 -6.81
N ALA A 50 11.33 3.96 -6.36
CA ALA A 50 11.95 2.98 -7.25
C ALA A 50 10.95 2.08 -7.98
N SER A 51 9.90 1.64 -7.28
CA SER A 51 8.95 0.64 -7.80
C SER A 51 7.84 1.24 -8.66
N TYR A 52 7.36 2.45 -8.35
CA TYR A 52 6.12 2.97 -8.94
C TYR A 52 6.28 4.28 -9.73
N ASP A 53 7.42 4.97 -9.65
CA ASP A 53 7.57 6.27 -10.34
C ASP A 53 7.48 6.13 -11.86
N ALA A 54 8.09 5.09 -12.44
CA ALA A 54 7.96 4.80 -13.86
C ALA A 54 6.49 4.64 -14.30
N LEU A 55 5.65 4.06 -13.43
CA LEU A 55 4.24 3.78 -13.71
C LEU A 55 3.35 5.02 -13.53
N PHE A 56 3.70 5.93 -12.61
CA PHE A 56 2.84 7.05 -12.21
C PHE A 56 3.30 8.44 -12.68
N GLU A 57 4.58 8.67 -13.00
CA GLU A 57 5.06 10.00 -13.40
C GLU A 57 4.38 10.51 -14.68
N LYS A 58 3.95 9.62 -15.58
CA LYS A 58 3.22 9.98 -16.81
C LYS A 58 1.76 10.36 -16.57
N LYS A 59 1.08 9.69 -15.63
CA LYS A 59 -0.35 9.95 -15.30
C LYS A 59 -0.54 11.04 -14.24
N LYS A 60 0.39 11.17 -13.30
CA LYS A 60 0.29 12.12 -12.18
C LYS A 60 0.41 13.58 -12.60
N LYS A 61 1.26 13.87 -13.60
CA LYS A 61 1.35 15.21 -14.21
C LYS A 61 0.04 15.65 -14.90
N ALA A 62 -0.78 14.70 -15.35
CA ALA A 62 -2.02 14.98 -16.06
C ALA A 62 -3.25 15.16 -15.15
N ARG A 63 -3.26 14.59 -13.94
CA ARG A 63 -4.49 14.45 -13.12
C ARG A 63 -4.63 15.37 -11.91
N SER A 64 -3.61 16.17 -11.57
CA SER A 64 -3.60 17.04 -10.37
C SER A 64 -4.11 16.37 -9.07
N ASP A 65 -3.88 15.05 -8.92
CA ASP A 65 -4.46 14.27 -7.83
C ASP A 65 -4.02 14.80 -6.45
N PRO A 66 -4.92 14.80 -5.44
CA PRO A 66 -4.62 15.27 -4.10
C PRO A 66 -3.47 14.45 -3.47
N PRO A 67 -2.49 15.11 -2.82
CA PRO A 67 -1.22 14.51 -2.39
C PRO A 67 -1.32 13.50 -1.23
N GLN A 68 -2.52 13.21 -0.74
CA GLN A 68 -2.74 12.44 0.49
C GLN A 68 -2.72 10.91 0.29
N LYS A 69 -2.85 10.39 -0.94
CA LYS A 69 -2.76 8.94 -1.20
C LYS A 69 -1.32 8.55 -1.53
N GLN A 70 -0.79 7.51 -0.86
CA GLN A 70 0.54 7.01 -1.15
C GLN A 70 0.57 6.34 -2.54
N LYS A 71 1.68 6.45 -3.29
CA LYS A 71 1.79 6.00 -4.69
C LYS A 71 1.43 4.52 -4.88
N GLN A 72 1.68 3.69 -3.87
CA GLN A 72 1.44 2.25 -3.85
C GLN A 72 0.03 1.84 -3.44
N CYS A 73 -0.81 2.76 -2.93
CA CYS A 73 -2.18 2.43 -2.47
C CYS A 73 -3.02 1.68 -3.52
N PRO A 74 -3.02 2.07 -4.82
CA PRO A 74 -3.78 1.34 -5.83
C PRO A 74 -3.28 -0.10 -6.03
N PHE A 75 -1.96 -0.31 -6.07
CA PHE A 75 -1.39 -1.65 -6.24
C PHE A 75 -1.59 -2.53 -5.03
N ARG A 76 -1.52 -1.94 -3.85
CA ARG A 76 -1.81 -2.67 -2.62
C ARG A 76 -3.24 -3.21 -2.61
N LEU A 77 -4.20 -2.42 -3.06
CA LEU A 77 -5.57 -2.89 -3.21
C LEU A 77 -5.65 -4.00 -4.26
N LEU A 78 -4.99 -3.84 -5.42
CA LEU A 78 -4.97 -4.88 -6.45
C LEU A 78 -4.35 -6.19 -5.93
N ASN A 79 -3.24 -6.11 -5.21
CA ASN A 79 -2.60 -7.29 -4.62
C ASN A 79 -3.48 -7.98 -3.58
N VAL A 80 -4.25 -7.22 -2.80
CA VAL A 80 -5.25 -7.81 -1.90
C VAL A 80 -6.32 -8.52 -2.74
N LEU A 81 -6.96 -7.82 -3.68
CA LEU A 81 -8.07 -8.35 -4.47
C LEU A 81 -7.71 -9.58 -5.31
N PHE A 82 -6.48 -9.64 -5.83
CA PHE A 82 -5.98 -10.74 -6.66
C PHE A 82 -5.11 -11.74 -5.89
N SER A 83 -5.07 -11.67 -4.57
CA SER A 83 -4.43 -12.71 -3.77
C SER A 83 -5.26 -13.99 -3.76
N ASP A 84 -4.63 -15.13 -3.52
CA ASP A 84 -5.32 -16.43 -3.45
C ASP A 84 -6.48 -16.42 -2.44
N GLU A 85 -6.34 -15.64 -1.35
CA GLU A 85 -7.35 -15.48 -0.30
C GLU A 85 -8.63 -14.78 -0.80
N PHE A 86 -8.48 -13.76 -1.66
CA PHE A 86 -9.60 -12.90 -2.07
C PHE A 86 -10.07 -13.14 -3.50
N ALA A 87 -9.22 -13.68 -4.38
CA ALA A 87 -9.53 -13.85 -5.81
C ALA A 87 -10.73 -14.79 -6.01
N GLY A 88 -10.81 -15.87 -5.23
CA GLY A 88 -11.95 -16.79 -5.24
C GLY A 88 -13.25 -16.09 -4.82
N CYS A 89 -13.23 -15.38 -3.69
CA CYS A 89 -14.39 -14.64 -3.21
C CYS A 89 -14.80 -13.51 -4.16
N LEU A 90 -13.82 -12.83 -4.77
CA LEU A 90 -14.05 -11.77 -5.76
C LEU A 90 -14.78 -12.31 -6.98
N SER A 91 -14.38 -13.50 -7.47
CA SER A 91 -15.05 -14.16 -8.59
C SER A 91 -16.50 -14.52 -8.26
N SER A 92 -16.77 -14.96 -7.02
CA SER A 92 -18.10 -15.38 -6.60
C SER A 92 -19.08 -14.24 -6.28
N LEU A 93 -18.61 -12.99 -6.18
CA LEU A 93 -19.50 -11.83 -5.91
C LEU A 93 -20.56 -11.63 -7.00
N GLY A 94 -20.29 -12.08 -8.23
CA GLY A 94 -21.22 -12.00 -9.35
C GLY A 94 -22.15 -13.21 -9.46
N ASP A 95 -21.99 -14.22 -8.61
CA ASP A 95 -22.77 -15.45 -8.71
C ASP A 95 -24.21 -15.27 -8.26
N THR A 96 -25.06 -16.22 -8.65
CA THR A 96 -26.46 -16.22 -8.25
C THR A 96 -26.54 -16.44 -6.74
N ARG A 97 -27.15 -15.50 -6.02
CA ARG A 97 -27.26 -15.54 -4.55
C ARG A 97 -27.93 -16.83 -4.09
N LEU A 98 -27.27 -17.52 -3.15
CA LEU A 98 -27.86 -18.68 -2.51
C LEU A 98 -28.89 -18.22 -1.48
N ARG A 99 -29.84 -19.09 -1.15
CA ARG A 99 -30.88 -18.78 -0.16
C ARG A 99 -30.29 -18.41 1.22
N ALA A 100 -29.19 -19.06 1.60
CA ALA A 100 -28.44 -18.73 2.81
C ALA A 100 -27.87 -17.29 2.80
N ASP A 101 -27.50 -16.76 1.63
CA ASP A 101 -26.99 -15.38 1.50
C ASP A 101 -28.12 -14.35 1.58
N LEU A 102 -29.34 -14.73 1.18
CA LEU A 102 -30.54 -13.90 1.32
C LEU A 102 -31.02 -13.86 2.78
N ASP A 103 -30.84 -14.96 3.51
CA ASP A 103 -31.17 -15.06 4.93
C ASP A 103 -30.05 -14.50 5.84
N ALA A 104 -28.88 -14.18 5.28
CA ALA A 104 -27.77 -13.60 6.01
C ALA A 104 -28.05 -12.15 6.42
N SER A 105 -27.62 -11.77 7.63
CA SER A 105 -27.80 -10.40 8.16
C SER A 105 -26.99 -9.34 7.41
N MET A 106 -25.96 -9.74 6.67
CA MET A 106 -25.18 -8.84 5.82
C MET A 106 -24.98 -9.46 4.44
N PRO A 107 -25.09 -8.66 3.38
CA PRO A 107 -24.91 -9.16 2.03
C PRO A 107 -23.43 -9.51 1.78
N PRO A 108 -23.14 -10.53 0.95
CA PRO A 108 -21.78 -11.03 0.72
C PRO A 108 -20.80 -9.95 0.26
N GLU A 109 -21.28 -8.96 -0.51
CA GLU A 109 -20.48 -7.85 -1.00
C GLU A 109 -19.96 -6.97 0.15
N VAL A 110 -20.79 -6.74 1.17
CA VAL A 110 -20.41 -5.93 2.34
C VAL A 110 -19.37 -6.67 3.18
N VAL A 111 -19.55 -7.98 3.35
CA VAL A 111 -18.58 -8.83 4.07
C VAL A 111 -17.24 -8.83 3.35
N PHE A 112 -17.25 -9.06 2.03
CA PHE A 112 -16.05 -9.04 1.20
C PHE A 112 -15.29 -7.71 1.31
N TRP A 113 -15.95 -6.57 1.11
CA TRP A 113 -15.28 -5.28 1.15
C TRP A 113 -14.79 -4.91 2.55
N ARG A 114 -15.47 -5.36 3.62
CA ARG A 114 -15.00 -5.21 5.00
C ARG A 114 -13.70 -5.99 5.22
N ASP A 115 -13.67 -7.23 4.78
CA ASP A 115 -12.49 -8.09 4.98
C ASP A 115 -11.32 -7.62 4.10
N ALA A 116 -11.60 -7.16 2.87
CA ALA A 116 -10.61 -6.53 2.00
C ALA A 116 -10.07 -5.22 2.59
N GLU A 117 -10.91 -4.43 3.28
CA GLU A 117 -10.47 -3.21 3.98
C GLU A 117 -9.54 -3.54 5.16
N VAL A 118 -9.85 -4.60 5.92
CA VAL A 118 -8.99 -5.08 7.02
C VAL A 118 -7.63 -5.51 6.47
N ALA A 119 -7.60 -6.36 5.44
CA ALA A 119 -6.36 -6.78 4.77
C ALA A 119 -5.59 -5.60 4.17
N PHE A 120 -6.30 -4.63 3.58
CA PHE A 120 -5.69 -3.43 3.03
C PHE A 120 -5.02 -2.57 4.11
N LYS A 121 -5.62 -2.45 5.30
CA LYS A 121 -5.08 -1.66 6.42
C LYS A 121 -3.92 -2.34 7.15
N ASP A 122 -3.77 -3.65 7.03
CA ASP A 122 -2.71 -4.43 7.67
C ASP A 122 -1.33 -4.13 7.07
N SER A 123 -0.66 -3.09 7.59
CA SER A 123 0.65 -2.65 7.13
C SER A 123 1.76 -3.69 7.29
N ASP A 124 1.54 -4.74 8.08
CA ASP A 124 2.54 -5.75 8.40
C ASP A 124 2.60 -6.83 7.31
N ASN A 125 1.52 -7.00 6.54
CA ASN A 125 1.54 -7.85 5.37
C ASN A 125 2.30 -7.21 4.20
N VAL A 126 3.59 -7.53 4.13
CA VAL A 126 4.53 -7.03 3.12
C VAL A 126 4.18 -7.53 1.72
N ALA A 127 3.51 -8.69 1.58
CA ALA A 127 3.15 -9.26 0.28
C ALA A 127 2.21 -8.32 -0.49
N TYR A 128 1.21 -7.74 0.19
CA TYR A 128 0.32 -6.76 -0.40
C TYR A 128 1.02 -5.45 -0.79
N GLY A 129 2.19 -5.14 -0.24
CA GLY A 129 2.96 -3.94 -0.61
C GLY A 129 3.88 -4.10 -1.83
N ARG A 130 4.13 -5.33 -2.28
CA ARG A 130 5.03 -5.63 -3.41
C ARG A 130 4.26 -5.62 -4.71
N LEU A 131 4.85 -5.16 -5.81
CA LEU A 131 4.25 -5.32 -7.14
C LEU A 131 4.12 -6.82 -7.46
N ALA A 132 2.89 -7.34 -7.52
CA ALA A 132 2.64 -8.74 -7.89
C ALA A 132 2.91 -9.00 -9.39
N PHE A 133 2.76 -8.00 -10.25
CA PHE A 133 2.95 -8.09 -11.70
C PHE A 133 4.43 -8.11 -12.15
N GLN A 134 5.30 -8.80 -11.42
CA GLN A 134 6.70 -9.03 -11.86
C GLN A 134 6.82 -10.18 -12.87
N ASP A 135 5.70 -10.72 -13.35
CA ASP A 135 5.68 -11.77 -14.35
C ASP A 135 6.43 -11.31 -15.59
N MET A 136 7.57 -11.95 -15.84
CA MET A 136 8.28 -11.89 -17.10
C MET A 136 7.33 -12.45 -18.15
N HIS A 137 6.69 -11.58 -18.93
CA HIS A 137 6.00 -12.02 -20.13
C HIS A 137 7.02 -12.76 -20.99
N PRO A 138 6.85 -14.07 -21.27
CA PRO A 138 7.65 -14.72 -22.29
C PRO A 138 7.40 -13.97 -23.61
N ALA A 139 8.49 -13.58 -24.26
CA ALA A 139 8.48 -12.92 -25.56
C ALA A 139 7.86 -13.81 -26.64
#